data_AF-A0A3D9ITK1-F1
#
_entry.id   AF-A0A3D9ITK1-F1
#
_cell.length_a   1.000
_cell.length_b   1.000
_cell.length_c   1.000
_cell.angle_alpha   90.00
_cell.angle_beta   90.00
_cell.angle_gamma   90.00
#
_symmetry.space_group_name_H-M   'P 1'
#
loop_
_entity.id
_entity.type
_entity.pdbx_description
1 polymer ?
#
loop_
_entity_poly.entity_id
_entity_poly.type
_entity_poly.pdbx_seq_one_letter_code
_entity_poly.pdbx_strand_id
1 'polypeptide(L)'
;MDVLPFLSKYALNMRASCFPALTARRRKHATTDLEILMLGDSHGWGQGAPGYDVIFPAYSSHMAVPYNKGFFAKLREHLLNKYDFYPSAIIPESDDRAEDSSPLIRGNYQIVRESIVEPVAAEGFYASRGEDRAAVKHLGDLAATDRFTDCLYAIVPEENGRGGAWCCVDMKAHATKAYIGVLAGRCGGRLEIFFREKGTGNRRNTGGYLYPQAEGYPRVTRLHQGQHVAIEVPEVEIGSTSVVLDTYRPDGDEEIVYCIDYGQKQIGRLCLSYGGAHPDAVGFEHPQVAAFGQARPALRIRGIVFDSCDVRNFSMGGHTVGQWLGDGTASFNDPSYPHMDELLRFVRFTPTLAVIQAPIVNEYLRQTPIDVLKSNLRALIEKLSRHLNPEGDRKTDILLFTTVGDKSVIFENAPSATIGYEEYFQAVQDFSVSNGYGFIDFERYFRENVSAQLLDYEFLYDDDIHPGPYANEFIGKMLAETIDLIM
;
A
#
# COMPACT_ATOMS: atom_id res chain seq x y z
N MET A 1 7.97 5.84 30.13
CA MET A 1 8.01 7.28 29.87
C MET A 1 6.63 7.68 29.44
N ASP A 2 6.11 8.82 29.91
CA ASP A 2 4.82 9.35 29.45
C ASP A 2 5.05 10.08 28.12
N VAL A 3 4.24 9.76 27.11
CA VAL A 3 4.28 10.33 25.76
C VAL A 3 3.99 11.82 25.76
N LEU A 4 3.13 12.30 26.67
CA LEU A 4 2.69 13.70 26.68
C LEU A 4 3.82 14.69 27.00
N PRO A 5 4.64 14.49 28.06
CA PRO A 5 5.83 15.29 28.29
C PRO A 5 6.78 15.33 27.08
N PHE A 6 7.02 14.18 26.43
CA PHE A 6 7.86 14.11 25.25
C PHE A 6 7.30 14.98 24.12
N LEU A 7 6.04 14.76 23.72
CA LEU A 7 5.41 15.50 22.64
C LEU A 7 5.28 16.99 22.94
N SER A 8 5.07 17.36 24.20
CA SER A 8 4.97 18.78 24.59
C SER A 8 6.24 19.58 24.34
N LYS A 9 7.39 18.90 24.31
CA LYS A 9 8.71 19.51 24.20
C LYS A 9 9.34 19.30 22.81
N TYR A 10 9.14 18.13 22.21
CA TYR A 10 9.85 17.71 21.00
C TYR A 10 8.93 17.53 19.79
N ALA A 11 7.63 17.78 19.92
CA ALA A 11 6.71 17.74 18.78
C ALA A 11 6.04 19.08 18.50
N LEU A 12 5.72 19.32 17.24
CA LEU A 12 5.07 20.54 16.76
C LEU A 12 3.85 20.17 15.92
N ASN A 13 2.89 21.11 15.84
CA ASN A 13 1.67 20.95 15.05
C ASN A 13 0.85 19.70 15.40
N MET A 14 0.93 19.24 16.66
CA MET A 14 0.16 18.10 17.18
C MET A 14 -1.28 18.52 17.55
N ARG A 15 -2.02 19.06 16.58
CA ARG A 15 -3.41 19.54 16.75
C ARG A 15 -4.33 18.96 15.69
N ALA A 16 -5.61 18.80 16.01
CA ALA A 16 -6.62 18.25 15.10
C ALA A 16 -6.72 19.01 13.75
N SER A 17 -6.41 20.31 13.73
CA SER A 17 -6.38 21.12 12.50
C SER A 17 -5.23 20.79 11.56
N CYS A 18 -4.15 20.23 12.09
CA CYS A 18 -2.96 19.79 11.34
C CYS A 18 -3.10 18.36 10.83
N PHE A 19 -4.05 17.60 11.40
CA PHE A 19 -4.42 16.24 10.97
C PHE A 19 -5.92 16.18 10.60
N PRO A 20 -6.37 16.97 9.62
CA PRO A 20 -7.79 17.05 9.27
C PRO A 20 -8.36 15.73 8.72
N ALA A 21 -7.57 14.93 7.98
CA ALA A 21 -8.05 13.67 7.42
C ALA A 21 -8.31 12.64 8.53
N LEU A 22 -7.32 12.43 9.40
CA LEU A 22 -7.43 11.55 10.57
C LEU A 22 -8.55 12.03 11.52
N THR A 23 -8.60 13.33 11.80
CA THR A 23 -9.65 13.91 12.67
C THR A 23 -11.05 13.68 12.09
N ALA A 24 -11.22 13.85 10.78
CA ALA A 24 -12.50 13.62 10.13
C ALA A 24 -12.94 12.15 10.24
N ARG A 25 -12.00 11.21 10.04
CA ARG A 25 -12.27 9.77 10.19
C ARG A 25 -12.62 9.40 11.63
N ARG A 26 -11.89 9.94 12.62
CA ARG A 26 -12.21 9.74 14.05
C ARG A 26 -13.62 10.21 14.39
N ARG A 27 -14.01 11.41 13.95
CA ARG A 27 -15.35 11.97 14.22
C ARG A 27 -16.48 11.18 13.56
N LYS A 28 -16.20 10.50 12.44
CA LYS A 28 -17.14 9.61 11.75
C LYS A 28 -17.13 8.17 12.28
N HIS A 29 -16.36 7.88 13.34
CA HIS A 29 -16.13 6.52 13.83
C HIS A 29 -15.59 5.56 12.75
N ALA A 30 -14.83 6.10 11.79
CA ALA A 30 -14.15 5.37 10.73
C ALA A 30 -12.64 5.31 10.99
N THR A 31 -12.21 5.27 12.26
CA THR A 31 -10.80 5.27 12.68
C THR A 31 -9.98 4.11 12.14
N THR A 32 -10.64 3.02 11.77
CA THR A 32 -9.96 1.87 11.18
C THR A 32 -9.70 2.06 9.69
N ASP A 33 -10.42 2.93 8.98
CA ASP A 33 -10.14 3.26 7.58
C ASP A 33 -8.85 4.06 7.53
N LEU A 34 -7.71 3.41 7.36
CA LEU A 34 -6.40 4.06 7.32
C LEU A 34 -5.51 3.41 6.30
N GLU A 35 -4.96 4.26 5.45
CA GLU A 35 -3.91 3.89 4.52
C GLU A 35 -2.68 4.75 4.84
N ILE A 36 -1.65 4.10 5.37
CA ILE A 36 -0.45 4.76 5.89
C ILE A 36 0.72 4.42 4.98
N LEU A 37 1.40 5.47 4.53
CA LEU A 37 2.64 5.34 3.77
C LEU A 37 3.79 5.84 4.64
N MET A 38 4.82 5.02 4.78
CA MET A 38 6.03 5.35 5.51
C MET A 38 7.21 5.46 4.54
N LEU A 39 7.92 6.58 4.62
CA LEU A 39 9.11 6.87 3.82
C LEU A 39 10.26 7.21 4.75
N GLY A 40 11.43 6.64 4.48
CA GLY A 40 12.65 7.00 5.20
C GLY A 40 13.89 6.51 4.49
N ASP A 41 15.03 6.70 5.14
CA ASP A 41 16.32 6.32 4.58
C ASP A 41 17.01 5.21 5.39
N SER A 42 18.30 4.99 5.11
CA SER A 42 19.18 4.02 5.79
C SER A 42 19.20 4.17 7.31
N HIS A 43 18.91 5.35 7.86
CA HIS A 43 18.84 5.60 9.30
C HIS A 43 17.56 5.01 9.92
N GLY A 44 16.66 4.47 9.10
CA GLY A 44 15.62 3.53 9.52
C GLY A 44 16.14 2.12 9.78
N TRP A 45 17.42 1.82 9.56
CA TRP A 45 17.97 0.47 9.57
C TRP A 45 19.37 0.41 10.21
N GLY A 46 19.42 0.06 11.50
CA GLY A 46 20.64 -0.23 12.26
C GLY A 46 20.45 -1.43 13.20
N GLN A 47 21.43 -1.71 14.07
CA GLN A 47 21.37 -2.85 14.99
C GLN A 47 20.07 -2.87 15.82
N GLY A 48 19.50 -4.06 16.05
CA GLY A 48 18.18 -4.23 16.68
C GLY A 48 16.98 -4.08 15.73
N ALA A 49 17.20 -3.79 14.45
CA ALA A 49 16.22 -3.90 13.38
C ALA A 49 16.03 -5.36 12.93
N PRO A 50 14.79 -5.80 12.61
CA PRO A 50 14.54 -7.18 12.15
C PRO A 50 15.40 -7.59 10.95
N GLY A 51 16.34 -8.51 11.13
CA GLY A 51 17.21 -9.01 10.05
C GLY A 51 18.43 -8.14 9.73
N TYR A 52 18.78 -7.16 10.56
CA TYR A 52 20.08 -6.47 10.48
C TYR A 52 21.23 -7.39 10.93
N ASP A 53 21.07 -8.05 12.08
CA ASP A 53 22.07 -8.98 12.63
C ASP A 53 22.09 -10.34 11.92
N VAL A 54 21.12 -10.59 11.03
CA VAL A 54 21.08 -11.81 10.21
C VAL A 54 21.72 -11.47 8.88
N ILE A 55 22.95 -11.94 8.66
CA ILE A 55 23.70 -11.79 7.41
C ILE A 55 22.95 -12.54 6.29
N PHE A 56 21.88 -11.94 5.77
CA PHE A 56 21.31 -12.30 4.50
C PHE A 56 22.08 -11.52 3.42
N PRO A 57 22.84 -12.18 2.54
CA PRO A 57 23.69 -11.51 1.55
C PRO A 57 22.92 -10.67 0.50
N ALA A 58 21.59 -10.61 0.58
CA ALA A 58 20.72 -9.86 -0.31
C ALA A 58 20.37 -8.44 0.19
N TYR A 59 20.70 -8.08 1.43
CA TYR A 59 20.23 -6.87 2.09
C TYR A 59 21.42 -6.06 2.66
N SER A 60 21.56 -4.77 2.30
CA SER A 60 22.57 -3.83 2.82
C SER A 60 21.93 -2.47 3.18
N SER A 61 22.35 -1.82 4.27
CA SER A 61 21.84 -0.53 4.75
C SER A 61 21.77 0.57 3.68
N HIS A 62 22.60 0.50 2.64
CA HIS A 62 22.65 1.45 1.53
C HIS A 62 22.08 0.90 0.21
N MET A 63 21.27 -0.15 0.24
CA MET A 63 20.63 -0.65 -0.98
C MET A 63 19.62 0.37 -1.51
N ALA A 64 19.59 0.60 -2.82
CA ALA A 64 18.59 1.48 -3.44
C ALA A 64 17.21 0.86 -3.57
N VAL A 65 17.12 -0.45 -3.31
CA VAL A 65 15.86 -1.16 -3.27
C VAL A 65 15.13 -0.85 -1.96
N PRO A 66 13.82 -0.59 -1.96
CA PRO A 66 13.11 -0.32 -0.72
C PRO A 66 13.11 -1.57 0.18
N TYR A 67 13.20 -1.34 1.48
CA TYR A 67 13.19 -2.39 2.48
C TYR A 67 12.19 -2.08 3.60
N ASN A 68 11.71 -3.14 4.25
CA ASN A 68 10.71 -3.04 5.32
C ASN A 68 11.31 -3.34 6.70
N LYS A 69 12.33 -2.57 7.11
CA LYS A 69 13.16 -2.85 8.30
C LYS A 69 13.14 -1.70 9.34
N GLY A 70 13.80 -1.97 10.48
CA GLY A 70 14.01 -1.11 11.65
C GLY A 70 12.77 -0.48 12.27
N PHE A 71 12.83 0.79 12.66
CA PHE A 71 11.74 1.39 13.47
C PHE A 71 10.40 1.42 12.73
N PHE A 72 10.40 1.54 11.39
CA PHE A 72 9.17 1.48 10.61
C PHE A 72 8.61 0.05 10.49
N ALA A 73 9.45 -0.98 10.57
CA ALA A 73 8.96 -2.36 10.68
C ALA A 73 8.21 -2.57 12.00
N LYS A 74 8.74 -2.04 13.11
CA LYS A 74 8.09 -2.08 14.42
C LYS A 74 6.79 -1.28 14.45
N LEU A 75 6.81 -0.06 13.91
CA LEU A 75 5.61 0.75 13.77
C LEU A 75 4.56 0.04 12.91
N ARG A 76 4.97 -0.54 11.78
CA ARG A 76 4.09 -1.35 10.93
C ARG A 76 3.46 -2.47 11.73
N GLU A 77 4.24 -3.28 12.43
CA GLU A 77 3.74 -4.39 13.24
C GLU A 77 2.73 -3.93 14.30
N HIS A 78 3.02 -2.84 15.02
CA HIS A 78 2.08 -2.24 15.98
C HIS A 78 0.76 -1.86 15.31
N LEU A 79 0.83 -1.14 14.19
CA LEU A 79 -0.36 -0.72 13.44
C LEU A 79 -1.15 -1.95 12.98
N LEU A 80 -0.48 -2.94 12.38
CA LEU A 80 -1.11 -4.16 11.89
C LEU A 80 -1.87 -4.90 13.00
N ASN A 81 -1.24 -5.04 14.16
CA ASN A 81 -1.81 -5.72 15.33
C ASN A 81 -2.96 -4.94 15.98
N LYS A 82 -2.92 -3.61 15.96
CA LYS A 82 -3.89 -2.78 16.66
C LYS A 82 -5.18 -2.53 15.88
N TYR A 83 -5.10 -2.43 14.55
CA TYR A 83 -6.26 -2.05 13.73
C TYR A 83 -6.71 -3.13 12.73
N ASP A 84 -6.40 -4.40 12.99
CA ASP A 84 -6.80 -5.56 12.19
C ASP A 84 -6.47 -5.40 10.69
N PHE A 85 -5.20 -5.14 10.38
CA PHE A 85 -4.74 -5.01 8.99
C PHE A 85 -4.52 -6.39 8.33
N TYR A 86 -4.75 -6.46 7.02
CA TYR A 86 -4.74 -7.71 6.25
C TYR A 86 -3.36 -8.04 5.64
N PRO A 87 -2.94 -9.31 5.55
CA PRO A 87 -1.95 -9.74 4.58
C PRO A 87 -2.56 -9.72 3.17
N SER A 88 -1.92 -9.03 2.24
CA SER A 88 -2.51 -8.60 0.99
C SER A 88 -2.55 -9.72 -0.09
N ALA A 89 -3.59 -9.63 -0.94
CA ALA A 89 -4.06 -10.60 -1.94
C ALA A 89 -4.57 -11.95 -1.41
N ILE A 90 -5.81 -12.31 -1.78
CA ILE A 90 -6.33 -13.66 -1.59
C ILE A 90 -6.32 -14.34 -2.95
N ILE A 91 -5.47 -15.35 -3.08
CA ILE A 91 -5.55 -16.30 -4.18
C ILE A 91 -6.71 -17.23 -3.84
N PRO A 92 -7.66 -17.50 -4.77
CA PRO A 92 -8.77 -18.42 -4.53
C PRO A 92 -8.39 -19.83 -4.05
N GLU A 93 -7.10 -20.20 -4.07
CA GLU A 93 -6.59 -21.52 -3.69
C GLU A 93 -5.86 -21.58 -2.34
N SER A 94 -5.64 -20.46 -1.64
CA SER A 94 -4.75 -20.44 -0.47
C SER A 94 -5.47 -20.39 0.88
N ASP A 95 -6.75 -20.78 0.99
CA ASP A 95 -7.45 -20.79 2.27
C ASP A 95 -7.64 -22.21 2.83
N ASP A 96 -6.63 -22.69 3.56
CA ASP A 96 -6.63 -23.94 4.34
C ASP A 96 -7.65 -23.96 5.51
N ARG A 97 -8.51 -22.95 5.62
CA ARG A 97 -9.45 -22.78 6.73
C ARG A 97 -10.87 -22.51 6.25
N ALA A 98 -11.41 -23.39 5.41
CA ALA A 98 -12.85 -23.50 5.27
C ALA A 98 -13.44 -24.07 6.58
N GLU A 99 -13.71 -23.21 7.58
CA GLU A 99 -14.47 -23.57 8.78
C GLU A 99 -15.90 -24.03 8.45
N ASP A 100 -16.39 -23.67 7.26
CA ASP A 100 -17.72 -24.00 6.77
C ASP A 100 -17.58 -24.96 5.59
N SER A 101 -18.25 -26.11 5.67
CA SER A 101 -18.23 -27.24 4.71
C SER A 101 -18.68 -26.94 3.26
N SER A 102 -18.81 -25.66 2.88
CA SER A 102 -19.11 -25.24 1.50
C SER A 102 -17.85 -25.18 0.66
N PRO A 103 -17.85 -25.71 -0.58
CA PRO A 103 -16.67 -25.64 -1.45
C PRO A 103 -16.35 -24.18 -1.81
N LEU A 104 -15.07 -23.80 -1.83
CA LEU A 104 -14.62 -22.45 -2.23
C LEU A 104 -14.89 -22.17 -3.72
N ILE A 105 -14.97 -23.22 -4.54
CA ILE A 105 -15.27 -23.17 -5.97
C ILE A 105 -16.33 -24.22 -6.29
N ARG A 106 -17.36 -23.84 -7.05
CA ARG A 106 -18.38 -24.71 -7.62
C ARG A 106 -18.50 -24.46 -9.12
N GLY A 107 -18.79 -25.49 -9.91
CA GLY A 107 -18.74 -25.43 -11.36
C GLY A 107 -17.59 -26.26 -11.93
N ASN A 108 -17.52 -26.33 -13.26
CA ASN A 108 -16.34 -26.86 -13.93
C ASN A 108 -15.29 -25.74 -13.92
N TYR A 109 -14.17 -25.96 -13.24
CA TYR A 109 -13.08 -24.98 -13.16
C TYR A 109 -11.76 -25.58 -13.62
N GLN A 110 -10.91 -24.73 -14.18
CA GLN A 110 -9.56 -25.08 -14.59
C GLN A 110 -8.67 -23.85 -14.48
N ILE A 111 -7.45 -24.06 -14.01
CA ILE A 111 -6.39 -23.06 -14.09
C ILE A 111 -5.77 -23.16 -15.47
N VAL A 112 -5.82 -22.08 -16.24
CA VAL A 112 -5.21 -22.00 -17.57
C VAL A 112 -4.12 -20.94 -17.61
N ARG A 113 -3.11 -21.19 -18.42
CA ARG A 113 -2.07 -20.19 -18.71
C ARG A 113 -2.37 -19.56 -20.06
N GLU A 114 -2.94 -18.36 -20.04
CA GLU A 114 -3.08 -17.54 -21.23
C GLU A 114 -2.10 -16.36 -21.15
N SER A 115 -1.23 -16.29 -22.16
CA SER A 115 -0.38 -15.12 -22.39
C SER A 115 -1.24 -14.03 -22.99
N ILE A 116 -1.33 -12.89 -22.32
CA ILE A 116 -1.91 -11.69 -22.91
C ILE A 116 -0.83 -11.08 -23.81
N VAL A 117 -1.17 -10.85 -25.07
CA VAL A 117 -0.23 -10.40 -26.10
C VAL A 117 -0.11 -8.86 -26.13
N GLU A 118 -1.08 -8.17 -25.53
CA GLU A 118 -1.12 -6.70 -25.43
C GLU A 118 -0.69 -6.23 -24.03
N PRO A 119 -0.11 -5.02 -23.90
CA PRO A 119 0.26 -4.49 -22.60
C PRO A 119 -0.97 -4.38 -21.70
N VAL A 120 -0.88 -4.94 -20.48
CA VAL A 120 -1.96 -4.89 -19.49
C VAL A 120 -2.29 -3.43 -19.17
N ALA A 121 -3.57 -3.09 -19.28
CA ALA A 121 -4.04 -1.72 -19.08
C ALA A 121 -3.79 -1.19 -17.65
N ALA A 122 -3.49 -2.06 -16.68
CA ALA A 122 -3.21 -1.70 -15.30
C ALA A 122 -1.79 -2.15 -14.88
N GLU A 123 -0.86 -1.20 -14.78
CA GLU A 123 0.54 -1.44 -14.41
C GLU A 123 0.75 -1.72 -12.90
N GLY A 124 1.97 -2.17 -12.54
CA GLY A 124 2.43 -2.26 -11.16
C GLY A 124 1.71 -3.33 -10.35
N PHE A 125 1.07 -2.93 -9.26
CA PHE A 125 0.34 -3.86 -8.38
C PHE A 125 -0.72 -4.70 -9.12
N TYR A 126 -1.29 -4.16 -10.20
CA TYR A 126 -2.37 -4.77 -10.96
C TYR A 126 -1.90 -5.59 -12.17
N ALA A 127 -0.61 -5.50 -12.53
CA ALA A 127 -0.05 -6.27 -13.62
C ALA A 127 0.25 -7.71 -13.18
N SER A 128 0.27 -8.65 -14.12
CA SER A 128 0.60 -10.05 -13.84
C SER A 128 2.05 -10.21 -13.36
N ARG A 129 2.33 -11.22 -12.52
CA ARG A 129 3.69 -11.49 -12.00
C ARG A 129 4.76 -11.69 -13.10
N GLY A 130 4.36 -11.97 -14.34
CA GLY A 130 5.29 -12.23 -15.44
C GLY A 130 5.91 -10.97 -16.08
N GLU A 131 5.24 -9.83 -15.99
CA GLU A 131 5.57 -8.64 -16.80
C GLU A 131 6.64 -7.73 -16.17
N ASP A 132 6.72 -7.68 -14.84
CA ASP A 132 7.57 -6.72 -14.12
C ASP A 132 8.84 -7.34 -13.52
N ARG A 133 9.48 -8.26 -14.24
CA ARG A 133 10.81 -8.79 -13.81
C ARG A 133 11.84 -7.67 -13.62
N ALA A 134 11.70 -6.57 -14.36
CA ALA A 134 12.53 -5.38 -14.19
C ALA A 134 12.24 -4.66 -12.86
N ALA A 135 10.97 -4.52 -12.46
CA ALA A 135 10.62 -3.87 -11.19
C ALA A 135 11.09 -4.68 -9.98
N VAL A 136 11.11 -6.02 -10.04
CA VAL A 136 11.70 -6.86 -8.97
C VAL A 136 13.18 -6.54 -8.73
N LYS A 137 13.91 -6.10 -9.76
CA LYS A 137 15.31 -5.69 -9.62
C LYS A 137 15.45 -4.39 -8.80
N HIS A 138 14.50 -3.47 -8.92
CA HIS A 138 14.58 -2.13 -8.30
C HIS A 138 13.74 -2.01 -7.02
N LEU A 139 12.70 -2.83 -6.88
CA LEU A 139 11.74 -2.80 -5.77
C LEU A 139 11.82 -4.05 -4.87
N GLY A 140 12.59 -5.06 -5.27
CA GLY A 140 12.79 -6.28 -4.49
C GLY A 140 11.50 -7.05 -4.28
N ASP A 141 11.35 -7.64 -3.09
CA ASP A 141 10.19 -8.46 -2.74
C ASP A 141 8.86 -7.69 -2.80
N LEU A 142 8.89 -6.34 -2.67
CA LEU A 142 7.70 -5.49 -2.71
C LEU A 142 7.00 -5.52 -4.08
N ALA A 143 7.74 -5.75 -5.17
CA ALA A 143 7.15 -5.91 -6.50
C ALA A 143 6.57 -7.32 -6.75
N ALA A 144 6.85 -8.29 -5.88
CA ALA A 144 6.45 -9.69 -6.03
C ALA A 144 5.25 -10.09 -5.14
N THR A 145 5.05 -9.38 -4.02
CA THR A 145 3.96 -9.65 -3.08
C THR A 145 2.63 -9.07 -3.55
N ASP A 146 1.52 -9.70 -3.16
CA ASP A 146 0.17 -9.13 -3.23
C ASP A 146 -0.44 -8.89 -4.63
N ARG A 147 0.12 -9.49 -5.68
CA ARG A 147 -0.32 -9.28 -7.06
C ARG A 147 -1.26 -10.35 -7.58
N PHE A 148 -1.91 -10.04 -8.69
CA PHE A 148 -2.61 -10.98 -9.54
C PHE A 148 -1.72 -12.14 -10.01
N THR A 149 -2.32 -13.32 -10.18
CA THR A 149 -1.59 -14.55 -10.57
C THR A 149 -1.14 -14.48 -12.03
N ASP A 150 -0.18 -15.31 -12.43
CA ASP A 150 0.19 -15.47 -13.85
C ASP A 150 -0.80 -16.35 -14.64
N CYS A 151 -1.78 -16.94 -13.95
CA CYS A 151 -2.76 -17.86 -14.51
C CYS A 151 -4.17 -17.23 -14.52
N LEU A 152 -5.09 -17.81 -15.29
CA LEU A 152 -6.51 -17.49 -15.26
C LEU A 152 -7.28 -18.64 -14.65
N TYR A 153 -8.20 -18.31 -13.77
CA TYR A 153 -9.23 -19.20 -13.29
C TYR A 153 -10.40 -19.13 -14.28
N ALA A 154 -10.53 -20.15 -15.12
CA ALA A 154 -11.66 -20.30 -16.01
C ALA A 154 -12.74 -21.12 -15.30
N ILE A 155 -13.91 -20.53 -15.10
CA ILE A 155 -15.05 -21.16 -14.43
C ILE A 155 -16.24 -21.16 -15.38
N VAL A 156 -16.81 -22.35 -15.64
CA VAL A 156 -18.02 -22.54 -16.45
C VAL A 156 -19.09 -23.31 -15.66
N PRO A 157 -20.38 -23.05 -15.91
CA PRO A 157 -21.46 -23.79 -15.24
C PRO A 157 -21.44 -25.29 -15.60
N GLU A 158 -21.78 -26.15 -14.64
CA GLU A 158 -21.83 -27.63 -14.77
C GLU A 158 -22.83 -28.10 -15.84
N GLU A 159 -24.02 -27.48 -15.90
CA GLU A 159 -25.05 -27.75 -16.91
C GLU A 159 -25.43 -26.46 -17.66
N ASN A 160 -26.03 -26.57 -18.85
CA ASN A 160 -26.49 -25.46 -19.69
C ASN A 160 -27.42 -24.51 -18.90
N GLY A 161 -26.84 -23.49 -18.25
CA GLY A 161 -27.55 -22.53 -17.41
C GLY A 161 -28.21 -23.09 -16.14
N ARG A 162 -27.95 -24.36 -15.78
CA ARG A 162 -28.59 -25.05 -14.63
C ARG A 162 -27.56 -25.75 -13.74
N GLY A 163 -26.56 -25.00 -13.32
CA GLY A 163 -25.58 -25.41 -12.31
C GLY A 163 -24.85 -24.16 -11.88
N GLY A 164 -24.78 -23.86 -10.58
CA GLY A 164 -24.12 -22.66 -10.11
C GLY A 164 -22.61 -22.75 -10.37
N ALA A 165 -22.06 -21.87 -11.21
CA ALA A 165 -20.63 -21.63 -11.31
C ALA A 165 -20.27 -20.43 -10.45
N TRP A 166 -19.47 -20.64 -9.42
CA TRP A 166 -19.01 -19.56 -8.56
C TRP A 166 -17.70 -19.90 -7.86
N CYS A 167 -16.92 -18.89 -7.54
CA CYS A 167 -15.89 -18.95 -6.51
C CYS A 167 -16.23 -17.97 -5.38
N CYS A 168 -15.92 -18.33 -4.15
CA CYS A 168 -16.02 -17.42 -3.02
C CYS A 168 -14.68 -17.29 -2.32
N VAL A 169 -14.48 -16.13 -1.73
CA VAL A 169 -13.30 -15.74 -0.98
C VAL A 169 -13.76 -15.22 0.38
N ASP A 170 -13.27 -15.85 1.44
CA ASP A 170 -13.47 -15.36 2.80
C ASP A 170 -12.49 -14.22 3.06
N MET A 171 -13.01 -13.01 3.25
CA MET A 171 -12.18 -11.87 3.65
C MET A 171 -11.69 -12.09 5.08
N LYS A 172 -10.38 -12.11 5.31
CA LYS A 172 -9.81 -12.22 6.67
C LYS A 172 -9.46 -10.86 7.31
N ALA A 173 -9.78 -9.75 6.65
CA ALA A 173 -9.89 -8.44 7.26
C ALA A 173 -10.86 -7.53 6.50
N HIS A 174 -11.14 -6.38 7.08
CA HIS A 174 -12.04 -5.39 6.51
C HIS A 174 -11.40 -4.66 5.32
N ALA A 175 -12.17 -4.47 4.25
CA ALA A 175 -11.76 -3.68 3.09
C ALA A 175 -12.90 -2.81 2.56
N THR A 176 -12.56 -1.67 1.98
CA THR A 176 -13.52 -0.72 1.41
C THR A 176 -13.72 -0.99 -0.08
N LYS A 177 -12.69 -1.46 -0.78
CA LYS A 177 -12.69 -1.77 -2.22
C LYS A 177 -12.23 -3.20 -2.50
N ALA A 178 -12.78 -3.76 -3.57
CA ALA A 178 -12.30 -4.98 -4.20
C ALA A 178 -11.89 -4.68 -5.65
N TYR A 179 -10.64 -4.98 -5.97
CA TYR A 179 -10.07 -4.96 -7.31
C TYR A 179 -10.11 -6.38 -7.89
N ILE A 180 -10.79 -6.57 -9.02
CA ILE A 180 -11.01 -7.87 -9.63
C ILE A 180 -10.45 -7.81 -11.06
N GLY A 181 -9.38 -8.56 -11.29
CA GLY A 181 -8.79 -8.72 -12.62
C GLY A 181 -9.53 -9.81 -13.40
N VAL A 182 -9.96 -9.50 -14.62
CA VAL A 182 -10.65 -10.44 -15.50
C VAL A 182 -10.10 -10.34 -16.93
N LEU A 183 -10.16 -11.45 -17.65
CA LEU A 183 -9.97 -11.44 -19.10
C LEU A 183 -11.34 -11.32 -19.78
N ALA A 184 -11.67 -10.10 -20.21
CA ALA A 184 -12.86 -9.82 -21.01
C ALA A 184 -12.64 -10.25 -22.46
N GLY A 185 -13.70 -10.60 -23.19
CA GLY A 185 -13.56 -11.11 -24.56
C GLY A 185 -14.80 -11.80 -25.10
N ARG A 186 -14.69 -12.43 -26.28
CA ARG A 186 -15.85 -13.00 -26.99
C ARG A 186 -16.55 -14.10 -26.23
N CYS A 187 -15.84 -14.81 -25.35
CA CYS A 187 -16.40 -15.86 -24.50
C CYS A 187 -16.70 -15.38 -23.07
N GLY A 188 -16.64 -14.07 -22.80
CA GLY A 188 -16.88 -13.50 -21.48
C GLY A 188 -18.31 -13.73 -20.98
N GLY A 189 -18.43 -14.32 -19.79
CA GLY A 189 -19.68 -14.38 -19.05
C GLY A 189 -20.00 -13.08 -18.31
N ARG A 190 -21.26 -12.91 -17.89
CA ARG A 190 -21.63 -11.86 -16.94
C ARG A 190 -21.15 -12.28 -15.54
N LEU A 191 -20.26 -11.50 -14.95
CA LEU A 191 -19.72 -11.76 -13.63
C LEU A 191 -20.58 -11.07 -12.57
N GLU A 192 -21.30 -11.86 -11.78
CA GLU A 192 -22.11 -11.37 -10.67
C GLU A 192 -21.34 -11.46 -9.35
N ILE A 193 -21.28 -10.35 -8.61
CA ILE A 193 -20.47 -10.18 -7.41
C ILE A 193 -21.38 -9.80 -6.25
N PHE A 194 -21.27 -10.54 -5.15
CA PHE A 194 -22.10 -10.32 -3.96
C PHE A 194 -21.44 -10.90 -2.71
N PHE A 195 -21.89 -10.48 -1.54
CA PHE A 195 -21.52 -11.09 -0.27
C PHE A 195 -22.54 -12.12 0.17
N ARG A 196 -22.06 -13.23 0.72
CA ARG A 196 -22.88 -14.21 1.43
C ARG A 196 -22.71 -14.06 2.93
N GLU A 197 -23.82 -13.88 3.64
CA GLU A 197 -23.85 -13.82 5.10
C GLU A 197 -23.59 -15.22 5.70
N LYS A 198 -22.62 -15.32 6.62
CA LYS A 198 -22.26 -16.59 7.29
C LYS A 198 -23.46 -17.10 8.08
N GLY A 199 -23.81 -18.38 7.92
CA GLY A 199 -24.91 -19.05 8.64
C GLY A 199 -26.32 -18.86 8.06
N THR A 200 -26.62 -17.77 7.33
CA THR A 200 -27.96 -17.56 6.72
C THR A 200 -27.99 -17.87 5.22
N GLY A 201 -26.85 -17.78 4.54
CA GLY A 201 -26.78 -17.93 3.09
C GLY A 201 -27.40 -16.77 2.30
N ASN A 202 -27.87 -15.72 2.98
CA ASN A 202 -28.46 -14.55 2.35
C ASN A 202 -27.44 -13.81 1.49
N ARG A 203 -27.89 -13.32 0.34
CA ARG A 203 -27.10 -12.53 -0.61
C ARG A 203 -27.29 -11.06 -0.32
N ARG A 204 -26.20 -10.31 -0.26
CA ARG A 204 -26.22 -8.87 -0.07
C ARG A 204 -25.13 -8.21 -0.90
N ASN A 205 -25.32 -6.94 -1.22
CA ASN A 205 -24.28 -6.15 -1.87
C ASN A 205 -23.17 -5.72 -0.90
N THR A 206 -23.36 -6.01 0.39
CA THR A 206 -22.45 -5.65 1.48
C THR A 206 -22.25 -6.87 2.38
N GLY A 207 -21.01 -7.21 2.71
CA GLY A 207 -20.66 -8.17 3.76
C GLY A 207 -20.34 -7.40 5.03
N GLY A 208 -21.06 -7.66 6.12
CA GLY A 208 -20.83 -7.13 7.47
C GLY A 208 -20.07 -5.79 7.55
N TYR A 209 -20.77 -4.68 7.80
CA TYR A 209 -20.14 -3.35 7.78
C TYR A 209 -19.83 -2.81 9.18
N LEU A 210 -18.72 -2.09 9.31
CA LEU A 210 -18.32 -1.42 10.56
C LEU A 210 -19.08 -0.12 10.81
N TYR A 211 -19.48 0.58 9.75
CA TYR A 211 -20.18 1.86 9.79
C TYR A 211 -21.12 1.96 8.57
N PRO A 212 -22.14 2.85 8.60
CA PRO A 212 -23.14 2.93 7.53
C PRO A 212 -22.56 3.27 6.16
N GLN A 213 -23.22 2.78 5.10
CA GLN A 213 -22.79 3.00 3.73
C GLN A 213 -23.01 4.46 3.34
N ALA A 214 -22.00 5.07 2.74
CA ALA A 214 -22.14 6.40 2.15
C ALA A 214 -23.15 6.37 0.99
N GLU A 215 -23.86 7.48 0.79
CA GLU A 215 -24.82 7.62 -0.30
C GLU A 215 -24.13 7.50 -1.67
N GLY A 216 -24.78 6.82 -2.62
CA GLY A 216 -24.25 6.62 -3.97
C GLY A 216 -23.19 5.52 -4.10
N TYR A 217 -23.16 4.57 -3.17
CA TYR A 217 -22.32 3.38 -3.19
C TYR A 217 -23.16 2.07 -3.24
N PRO A 218 -22.61 0.95 -3.77
CA PRO A 218 -21.26 0.80 -4.30
C PRO A 218 -21.05 1.59 -5.60
N ARG A 219 -19.79 1.94 -5.89
CA ARG A 219 -19.35 2.56 -7.15
C ARG A 219 -18.41 1.61 -7.85
N VAL A 220 -18.51 1.52 -9.17
CA VAL A 220 -17.64 0.66 -9.98
C VAL A 220 -16.85 1.52 -10.95
N THR A 221 -15.54 1.33 -10.97
CA THR A 221 -14.60 1.97 -11.90
C THR A 221 -13.72 0.91 -12.55
N ARG A 222 -13.16 1.20 -13.72
CA ARG A 222 -12.05 0.41 -14.28
C ARG A 222 -10.73 1.05 -13.86
N LEU A 223 -9.67 0.26 -13.77
CA LEU A 223 -8.31 0.78 -13.73
C LEU A 223 -7.74 0.85 -15.14
N HIS A 224 -7.24 2.01 -15.51
CA HIS A 224 -6.53 2.25 -16.76
C HIS A 224 -5.32 3.15 -16.48
N GLN A 225 -4.12 2.66 -16.80
CA GLN A 225 -2.85 3.34 -16.53
C GLN A 225 -2.71 3.77 -15.07
N GLY A 226 -3.15 2.91 -14.15
CA GLY A 226 -3.14 3.17 -12.70
C GLY A 226 -4.19 4.18 -12.22
N GLN A 227 -5.11 4.65 -13.07
CA GLN A 227 -6.16 5.59 -12.70
C GLN A 227 -7.54 4.93 -12.68
N HIS A 228 -8.40 5.38 -11.75
CA HIS A 228 -9.80 4.98 -11.70
C HIS A 228 -10.58 5.75 -12.77
N VAL A 229 -11.08 5.04 -13.78
CA VAL A 229 -11.89 5.60 -14.86
C VAL A 229 -13.34 5.16 -14.66
N ALA A 230 -14.27 6.10 -14.78
CA ALA A 230 -15.69 5.81 -14.74
C ALA A 230 -16.10 4.87 -15.89
N ILE A 231 -17.05 3.98 -15.62
CA ILE A 231 -17.50 2.99 -16.60
C ILE A 231 -18.75 3.49 -17.31
N GLU A 232 -18.84 3.25 -18.62
CA GLU A 232 -20.03 3.52 -19.42
C GLU A 232 -21.13 2.47 -19.19
N VAL A 233 -22.39 2.92 -19.12
CA VAL A 233 -23.55 2.03 -19.18
C VAL A 233 -23.60 1.48 -20.62
N PRO A 234 -23.62 0.15 -20.87
CA PRO A 234 -24.31 -0.88 -20.08
C PRO A 234 -23.41 -1.92 -19.39
N GLU A 235 -22.11 -1.68 -19.27
CA GLU A 235 -21.17 -2.71 -18.79
C GLU A 235 -21.37 -3.11 -17.32
N VAL A 236 -21.89 -2.20 -16.50
CA VAL A 236 -22.09 -2.41 -15.07
C VAL A 236 -23.56 -2.25 -14.72
N GLU A 237 -24.09 -3.23 -14.00
CA GLU A 237 -25.41 -3.16 -13.36
C GLU A 237 -25.24 -3.26 -11.84
N ILE A 238 -25.68 -2.24 -11.12
CA ILE A 238 -25.64 -2.22 -9.65
C ILE A 238 -27.06 -2.52 -9.15
N GLY A 239 -27.27 -3.76 -8.71
CA GLY A 239 -28.53 -4.19 -8.11
C GLY A 239 -28.60 -3.89 -6.61
N SER A 240 -29.70 -4.30 -5.96
CA SER A 240 -29.85 -4.19 -4.51
C SER A 240 -29.03 -5.22 -3.72
N THR A 241 -28.67 -6.34 -4.36
CA THR A 241 -27.97 -7.47 -3.71
C THR A 241 -26.67 -7.88 -4.38
N SER A 242 -26.36 -7.36 -5.55
CA SER A 242 -25.17 -7.72 -6.32
C SER A 242 -24.73 -6.61 -7.26
N VAL A 243 -23.47 -6.69 -7.70
CA VAL A 243 -22.91 -5.94 -8.83
C VAL A 243 -22.70 -6.93 -9.97
N VAL A 244 -23.15 -6.61 -11.18
CA VAL A 244 -22.94 -7.44 -12.38
C VAL A 244 -22.03 -6.70 -13.35
N LEU A 245 -20.97 -7.36 -13.78
CA LEU A 245 -20.01 -6.87 -14.78
C LEU A 245 -20.15 -7.68 -16.06
N ASP A 246 -20.41 -7.02 -17.19
CA ASP A 246 -20.40 -7.68 -18.49
C ASP A 246 -18.98 -7.74 -19.07
N THR A 247 -18.41 -8.95 -19.08
CA THR A 247 -17.05 -9.20 -19.57
C THR A 247 -17.00 -9.59 -21.05
N TYR A 248 -18.12 -9.48 -21.78
CA TYR A 248 -18.13 -9.71 -23.22
C TYR A 248 -17.44 -8.56 -23.98
N ARG A 249 -16.53 -8.90 -24.90
CA ARG A 249 -15.94 -7.96 -25.86
C ARG A 249 -15.95 -8.58 -27.27
N PRO A 250 -16.52 -7.89 -28.28
CA PRO A 250 -16.61 -8.43 -29.63
C PRO A 250 -15.27 -8.37 -30.39
N ASP A 251 -14.38 -7.44 -30.02
CA ASP A 251 -13.20 -7.10 -30.83
C ASP A 251 -11.94 -7.90 -30.47
N GLY A 252 -11.92 -8.56 -29.32
CA GLY A 252 -10.76 -9.33 -28.87
C GLY A 252 -10.79 -9.59 -27.37
N ASP A 253 -9.78 -10.31 -26.89
CA ASP A 253 -9.55 -10.47 -25.46
C ASP A 253 -8.81 -9.25 -24.90
N GLU A 254 -9.26 -8.75 -23.76
CA GLU A 254 -8.70 -7.58 -23.07
C GLU A 254 -8.63 -7.88 -21.56
N GLU A 255 -7.49 -7.62 -20.91
CA GLU A 255 -7.41 -7.69 -19.45
C GLU A 255 -7.93 -6.38 -18.83
N ILE A 256 -8.96 -6.53 -18.01
CA ILE A 256 -9.63 -5.40 -17.37
C ILE A 256 -9.61 -5.62 -15.86
N VAL A 257 -9.26 -4.57 -15.13
CA VAL A 257 -9.31 -4.58 -13.66
C VAL A 257 -10.44 -3.66 -13.21
N TYR A 258 -11.45 -4.26 -12.60
CA TYR A 258 -12.59 -3.53 -12.03
C TYR A 258 -12.32 -3.25 -10.56
N CYS A 259 -12.57 -2.01 -10.12
CA CYS A 259 -12.63 -1.64 -8.72
C CYS A 259 -14.10 -1.48 -8.32
N ILE A 260 -14.55 -2.26 -7.35
CA ILE A 260 -15.81 -2.03 -6.65
C ILE A 260 -15.48 -1.35 -5.35
N ASP A 261 -15.82 -0.07 -5.24
CA ASP A 261 -15.76 0.70 -4.00
C ASP A 261 -17.11 0.56 -3.30
N TYR A 262 -17.12 0.03 -2.08
CA TYR A 262 -18.33 -0.16 -1.29
C TYR A 262 -18.68 1.07 -0.46
N GLY A 263 -17.81 2.08 -0.40
CA GLY A 263 -17.99 3.31 0.39
C GLY A 263 -18.00 3.10 1.90
N GLN A 264 -17.77 1.86 2.34
CA GLN A 264 -17.67 1.46 3.73
C GLN A 264 -16.90 0.13 3.82
N LYS A 265 -16.23 -0.08 4.94
CA LYS A 265 -15.52 -1.33 5.22
C LYS A 265 -16.46 -2.53 5.28
N GLN A 266 -16.18 -3.53 4.45
CA GLN A 266 -16.84 -4.83 4.39
C GLN A 266 -15.96 -5.89 5.04
N ILE A 267 -16.58 -6.85 5.71
CA ILE A 267 -15.98 -8.17 5.98
C ILE A 267 -17.02 -9.25 5.73
N GLY A 268 -16.61 -10.32 5.04
CA GLY A 268 -17.48 -11.45 4.80
C GLY A 268 -16.97 -12.35 3.68
N ARG A 269 -17.86 -13.21 3.20
CA ARG A 269 -17.59 -14.10 2.07
C ARG A 269 -17.97 -13.41 0.77
N LEU A 270 -17.00 -12.88 0.03
CA LEU A 270 -17.20 -12.34 -1.31
C LEU A 270 -17.39 -13.50 -2.28
N CYS A 271 -18.43 -13.47 -3.10
CA CYS A 271 -18.73 -14.50 -4.08
C CYS A 271 -18.80 -13.90 -5.48
N LEU A 272 -18.14 -14.59 -6.41
CA LEU A 272 -18.05 -14.28 -7.83
C LEU A 272 -18.75 -15.42 -8.57
N SER A 273 -19.92 -15.13 -9.14
CA SER A 273 -20.83 -16.11 -9.71
C SER A 273 -21.12 -15.81 -11.17
N TYR A 274 -21.42 -16.85 -11.93
CA TYR A 274 -21.85 -16.72 -13.31
C TYR A 274 -23.29 -16.21 -13.35
N GLY A 275 -23.46 -14.96 -13.77
CA GLY A 275 -24.74 -14.26 -13.87
C GLY A 275 -25.45 -14.46 -15.22
N GLY A 276 -24.98 -15.39 -16.05
CA GLY A 276 -25.42 -15.57 -17.43
C GLY A 276 -24.34 -15.13 -18.43
N ALA A 277 -24.72 -14.95 -19.68
CA ALA A 277 -23.83 -14.46 -20.73
C ALA A 277 -24.52 -13.42 -21.60
N HIS A 278 -23.71 -12.59 -22.24
CA HIS A 278 -24.17 -11.73 -23.32
C HIS A 278 -24.75 -12.60 -24.46
N PRO A 279 -25.84 -12.17 -25.15
CA PRO A 279 -26.45 -12.95 -26.24
C PRO A 279 -25.47 -13.36 -27.35
N ASP A 280 -24.48 -12.51 -27.63
CA ASP A 280 -23.47 -12.72 -28.67
C ASP A 280 -22.19 -13.41 -28.17
N ALA A 281 -22.16 -13.84 -26.90
CA ALA A 281 -21.00 -14.53 -26.33
C ALA A 281 -20.88 -15.94 -26.92
N VAL A 282 -19.65 -16.29 -27.31
CA VAL A 282 -19.32 -17.64 -27.80
C VAL A 282 -18.83 -18.52 -26.66
N GLY A 283 -18.77 -19.82 -26.91
CA GLY A 283 -18.20 -20.75 -25.95
C GLY A 283 -16.70 -20.55 -25.75
N PHE A 284 -16.22 -20.73 -24.52
CA PHE A 284 -14.79 -20.75 -24.24
C PHE A 284 -14.20 -22.09 -24.68
N GLU A 285 -13.24 -22.03 -25.60
CA GLU A 285 -12.52 -23.19 -26.12
C GLU A 285 -11.03 -22.99 -25.85
N HIS A 286 -10.43 -23.84 -25.02
CA HIS A 286 -8.99 -23.79 -24.75
C HIS A 286 -8.43 -25.21 -24.55
N PRO A 287 -7.20 -25.52 -25.03
CA PRO A 287 -6.67 -26.89 -25.04
C PRO A 287 -6.64 -27.58 -23.67
N GLN A 288 -6.42 -26.80 -22.60
CA GLN A 288 -6.39 -27.29 -21.22
C GLN A 288 -7.78 -27.52 -20.61
N VAL A 289 -8.86 -27.07 -21.26
CA VAL A 289 -10.26 -27.20 -20.79
C VAL A 289 -11.12 -28.03 -21.75
N ALA A 290 -10.49 -28.86 -22.59
CA ALA A 290 -11.18 -29.79 -23.48
C ALA A 290 -12.21 -30.70 -22.76
N ALA A 291 -12.04 -30.89 -21.44
CA ALA A 291 -12.94 -31.65 -20.57
C ALA A 291 -14.26 -30.93 -20.21
N PHE A 292 -14.43 -29.63 -20.51
CA PHE A 292 -15.59 -28.84 -20.06
C PHE A 292 -16.92 -29.18 -20.73
N GLY A 293 -16.93 -29.99 -21.80
CA GLY A 293 -18.15 -30.55 -22.39
C GLY A 293 -19.13 -29.48 -22.90
N GLN A 294 -19.10 -29.22 -24.22
CA GLN A 294 -19.77 -28.11 -24.92
C GLN A 294 -19.16 -26.74 -24.58
N ALA A 295 -18.79 -25.99 -25.63
CA ALA A 295 -18.23 -24.66 -25.52
C ALA A 295 -19.27 -23.71 -24.89
N ARG A 296 -19.00 -23.21 -23.69
CA ARG A 296 -19.87 -22.29 -22.94
C ARG A 296 -19.10 -21.03 -22.56
N PRO A 297 -19.74 -19.85 -22.50
CA PRO A 297 -19.10 -18.65 -21.99
C PRO A 297 -18.56 -18.89 -20.57
N ALA A 298 -17.43 -18.28 -20.25
CA ALA A 298 -16.67 -18.52 -19.04
C ALA A 298 -16.49 -17.24 -18.22
N LEU A 299 -16.42 -17.40 -16.90
CA LEU A 299 -15.77 -16.41 -16.05
C LEU A 299 -14.27 -16.66 -16.12
N ARG A 300 -13.50 -15.66 -16.55
CA ARG A 300 -12.04 -15.75 -16.66
C ARG A 300 -11.43 -14.75 -15.70
N ILE A 301 -11.11 -15.23 -14.49
CA ILE A 301 -10.68 -14.38 -13.37
C ILE A 301 -9.18 -14.55 -13.17
N ARG A 302 -8.46 -13.43 -13.17
CA ARG A 302 -7.02 -13.37 -12.93
C ARG A 302 -6.68 -13.41 -11.44
N GLY A 303 -7.47 -12.69 -10.65
CA GLY A 303 -7.29 -12.57 -9.21
C GLY A 303 -8.16 -11.49 -8.59
N ILE A 304 -8.14 -11.45 -7.26
CA ILE A 304 -8.86 -10.46 -6.46
C ILE A 304 -7.90 -9.86 -5.46
N VAL A 305 -7.92 -8.54 -5.36
CA VAL A 305 -7.21 -7.79 -4.34
C VAL A 305 -8.22 -6.94 -3.59
N PHE A 306 -8.11 -6.92 -2.28
CA PHE A 306 -8.82 -5.97 -1.44
C PHE A 306 -7.95 -4.76 -1.14
N ASP A 307 -8.51 -3.56 -1.04
CA ASP A 307 -7.78 -2.36 -0.59
C ASP A 307 -7.54 -2.29 0.91
N SER A 308 -7.84 -3.39 1.64
CA SER A 308 -7.82 -3.49 3.10
C SER A 308 -6.75 -2.61 3.67
N CYS A 309 -7.06 -1.90 4.76
CA CYS A 309 -6.16 -0.97 5.42
C CYS A 309 -4.74 -1.49 5.35
N ASP A 310 -3.88 -0.64 4.81
CA ASP A 310 -2.56 -1.03 4.39
C ASP A 310 -1.56 -0.04 4.95
N VAL A 311 -0.47 -0.60 5.44
CA VAL A 311 0.68 0.15 5.91
C VAL A 311 1.84 -0.28 5.04
N ARG A 312 2.28 0.62 4.18
CA ARG A 312 3.42 0.39 3.30
C ARG A 312 4.64 1.15 3.81
N ASN A 313 5.75 0.44 3.88
CA ASN A 313 7.06 0.98 4.21
C ASN A 313 7.93 0.93 2.95
N PHE A 314 8.37 2.09 2.49
CA PHE A 314 9.29 2.21 1.35
C PHE A 314 10.56 2.95 1.76
N SER A 315 11.11 2.63 2.93
CA SER A 315 12.45 3.09 3.29
C SER A 315 13.49 2.64 2.27
N MET A 316 14.35 3.56 1.83
CA MET A 316 15.39 3.32 0.82
C MET A 316 16.73 3.86 1.29
N GLY A 317 17.79 3.04 1.26
CA GLY A 317 19.06 3.36 1.88
C GLY A 317 19.87 4.40 1.12
N GLY A 318 20.46 5.38 1.78
CA GLY A 318 21.43 6.30 1.15
C GLY A 318 20.86 7.29 0.13
N HIS A 319 19.58 7.65 0.25
CA HIS A 319 18.89 8.57 -0.68
C HIS A 319 18.55 9.91 -0.01
N THR A 320 18.73 11.00 -0.77
CA THR A 320 18.10 12.31 -0.49
C THR A 320 16.66 12.33 -0.98
N VAL A 321 15.89 13.37 -0.61
CA VAL A 321 14.52 13.57 -1.11
C VAL A 321 14.52 13.79 -2.63
N GLY A 322 15.52 14.51 -3.15
CA GLY A 322 15.68 14.73 -4.59
C GLY A 322 15.92 13.44 -5.37
N GLN A 323 16.71 12.52 -4.78
CA GLN A 323 16.98 11.22 -5.38
C GLN A 323 15.74 10.32 -5.42
N TRP A 324 14.90 10.33 -4.38
CA TRP A 324 13.60 9.65 -4.43
C TRP A 324 12.73 10.14 -5.59
N LEU A 325 12.83 11.44 -5.92
CA LEU A 325 12.09 12.07 -7.01
C LEU A 325 12.74 11.90 -8.39
N GLY A 326 13.96 11.35 -8.47
CA GLY A 326 14.70 11.19 -9.72
C GLY A 326 15.27 12.52 -10.25
N ASP A 327 15.87 13.34 -9.40
CA ASP A 327 16.43 14.66 -9.76
C ASP A 327 17.68 14.62 -10.68
N GLY A 328 18.08 13.45 -11.15
CA GLY A 328 19.26 13.25 -12.00
C GLY A 328 20.56 13.00 -11.22
N THR A 329 20.55 13.10 -9.89
CA THR A 329 21.71 12.75 -9.06
C THR A 329 21.72 11.26 -8.72
N ALA A 330 22.91 10.64 -8.77
CA ALA A 330 23.08 9.24 -8.41
C ALA A 330 23.02 9.07 -6.88
N SER A 331 22.37 8.00 -6.42
CA SER A 331 22.38 7.59 -5.01
C SER A 331 23.77 7.09 -4.61
N PHE A 332 23.93 6.61 -3.37
CA PHE A 332 25.24 6.11 -2.91
C PHE A 332 25.74 4.91 -3.73
N ASN A 333 24.83 4.05 -4.21
CA ASN A 333 25.17 2.81 -4.92
C ASN A 333 24.59 2.69 -6.33
N ASP A 334 23.64 3.56 -6.73
CA ASP A 334 22.86 3.36 -7.94
C ASP A 334 22.70 4.65 -8.77
N PRO A 335 22.52 4.54 -10.10
CA PRO A 335 22.22 5.67 -10.96
C PRO A 335 20.91 6.34 -10.55
N SER A 336 20.74 7.62 -10.92
CA SER A 336 19.50 8.35 -10.66
C SER A 336 18.31 7.63 -11.29
N TYR A 337 17.27 7.40 -10.49
CA TYR A 337 16.06 6.72 -10.91
C TYR A 337 14.84 7.35 -10.22
N PRO A 338 13.71 7.58 -10.91
CA PRO A 338 12.51 8.16 -10.29
C PRO A 338 11.79 7.13 -9.41
N HIS A 339 12.38 6.79 -8.27
CA HIS A 339 11.92 5.74 -7.37
C HIS A 339 10.45 5.94 -6.98
N MET A 340 10.03 7.16 -6.64
CA MET A 340 8.64 7.40 -6.23
C MET A 340 7.61 7.13 -7.32
N ASP A 341 7.94 7.37 -8.60
CA ASP A 341 7.00 7.09 -9.70
C ASP A 341 6.83 5.60 -9.95
N GLU A 342 7.89 4.81 -9.72
CA GLU A 342 7.80 3.36 -9.76
C GLU A 342 7.07 2.83 -8.52
N LEU A 343 7.44 3.30 -7.32
CA LEU A 343 6.87 2.87 -6.04
C LEU A 343 5.36 3.08 -5.95
N LEU A 344 4.87 4.24 -6.37
CA LEU A 344 3.45 4.56 -6.29
C LEU A 344 2.59 3.66 -7.18
N ARG A 345 3.16 3.04 -8.23
CA ARG A 345 2.46 1.99 -9.01
C ARG A 345 2.17 0.74 -8.17
N PHE A 346 2.86 0.58 -7.04
CA PHE A 346 2.67 -0.50 -6.08
C PHE A 346 1.88 -0.07 -4.83
N VAL A 347 1.27 1.13 -4.85
CA VAL A 347 0.42 1.64 -3.76
C VAL A 347 -1.02 1.76 -4.24
N ARG A 348 -1.91 0.92 -3.73
CA ARG A 348 -3.33 0.83 -4.16
C ARG A 348 -4.29 1.84 -3.50
N PHE A 349 -3.74 2.90 -2.92
CA PHE A 349 -4.49 3.87 -2.12
C PHE A 349 -3.85 5.26 -2.18
N THR A 350 -4.66 6.29 -2.00
CA THR A 350 -4.15 7.63 -1.63
C THR A 350 -3.84 7.60 -0.14
N PRO A 351 -2.61 7.92 0.31
CA PRO A 351 -2.29 7.90 1.73
C PRO A 351 -3.19 8.88 2.50
N THR A 352 -3.68 8.42 3.64
CA THR A 352 -4.37 9.31 4.60
C THR A 352 -3.40 9.92 5.57
N LEU A 353 -2.36 9.16 5.91
CA LEU A 353 -1.21 9.66 6.66
C LEU A 353 0.06 9.23 5.91
N ALA A 354 0.93 10.20 5.63
CA ALA A 354 2.31 9.93 5.26
C ALA A 354 3.22 10.22 6.45
N VAL A 355 4.00 9.22 6.86
CA VAL A 355 5.01 9.34 7.92
C VAL A 355 6.39 9.36 7.26
N ILE A 356 7.08 10.50 7.35
CA ILE A 356 8.30 10.75 6.58
C ILE A 356 9.45 11.00 7.54
N GLN A 357 10.42 10.10 7.53
CA GLN A 357 11.73 10.36 8.10
C GLN A 357 12.49 11.30 7.15
N ALA A 358 12.87 12.48 7.62
CA ALA A 358 13.68 13.38 6.80
C ALA A 358 15.10 12.80 6.66
N PRO A 359 15.64 12.62 5.43
CA PRO A 359 16.92 11.96 5.19
C PRO A 359 18.12 12.89 5.44
N ILE A 360 18.17 13.53 6.61
CA ILE A 360 19.04 14.67 6.91
C ILE A 360 20.52 14.35 6.74
N VAL A 361 20.96 13.16 7.15
CA VAL A 361 22.37 12.75 6.97
C VAL A 361 22.73 12.66 5.50
N ASN A 362 21.86 12.11 4.65
CA ASN A 362 22.12 12.04 3.22
C ASN A 362 22.10 13.44 2.57
N GLU A 363 21.21 14.33 3.01
CA GLU A 363 21.19 15.73 2.55
C GLU A 363 22.47 16.47 2.96
N TYR A 364 22.95 16.25 4.19
CA TYR A 364 24.21 16.79 4.69
C TYR A 364 25.40 16.24 3.91
N LEU A 365 25.53 14.94 3.71
CA LEU A 365 26.63 14.34 2.96
C LEU A 365 26.70 14.83 1.51
N ARG A 366 25.53 15.16 0.92
CA ARG A 366 25.44 15.74 -0.43
C ARG A 366 25.57 17.26 -0.46
N GLN A 367 25.54 17.91 0.70
CA GLN A 367 25.50 19.37 0.83
C GLN A 367 24.37 19.99 -0.02
N THR A 368 23.19 19.37 0.02
CA THR A 368 22.00 19.85 -0.69
C THR A 368 21.63 21.26 -0.21
N PRO A 369 21.49 22.25 -1.09
CA PRO A 369 21.05 23.58 -0.67
C PRO A 369 19.70 23.53 0.07
N ILE A 370 19.57 24.27 1.19
CA ILE A 370 18.39 24.22 2.06
C ILE A 370 17.08 24.49 1.31
N ASP A 371 17.08 25.43 0.38
CA ASP A 371 15.90 25.75 -0.43
C ASP A 371 15.53 24.60 -1.39
N VAL A 372 16.52 23.87 -1.89
CA VAL A 372 16.32 22.69 -2.75
C VAL A 372 15.72 21.55 -1.92
N LEU A 373 16.22 21.29 -0.71
CA LEU A 373 15.61 20.32 0.21
C LEU A 373 14.13 20.65 0.47
N LYS A 374 13.80 21.90 0.82
CA LYS A 374 12.42 22.33 1.07
C LYS A 374 11.54 22.19 -0.18
N SER A 375 12.08 22.50 -1.36
CA SER A 375 11.38 22.31 -2.64
C SER A 375 11.10 20.83 -2.93
N ASN A 376 12.08 19.96 -2.71
CA ASN A 376 11.95 18.52 -2.91
C ASN A 376 10.95 17.90 -1.93
N LEU A 377 10.97 18.30 -0.65
CA LEU A 377 9.95 17.87 0.33
C LEU A 377 8.54 18.26 -0.10
N ARG A 378 8.36 19.48 -0.62
CA ARG A 378 7.07 19.92 -1.15
C ARG A 378 6.63 19.07 -2.34
N ALA A 379 7.51 18.85 -3.31
CA ALA A 379 7.22 18.04 -4.49
C ALA A 379 6.89 16.58 -4.14
N LEU A 380 7.59 15.99 -3.16
CA LEU A 380 7.28 14.67 -2.63
C LEU A 380 5.88 14.63 -2.03
N ILE A 381 5.55 15.54 -1.11
CA ILE A 381 4.25 15.58 -0.43
C ILE A 381 3.10 15.80 -1.42
N GLU A 382 3.29 16.67 -2.41
CA GLU A 382 2.32 16.90 -3.49
C GLU A 382 2.10 15.63 -4.33
N LYS A 383 3.18 14.91 -4.67
CA LYS A 383 3.12 13.64 -5.39
C LYS A 383 2.36 12.58 -4.59
N LEU A 384 2.63 12.44 -3.29
CA LEU A 384 1.91 11.51 -2.42
C LEU A 384 0.42 11.85 -2.30
N SER A 385 0.11 13.14 -2.13
CA SER A 385 -1.27 13.60 -1.91
C SER A 385 -2.15 13.48 -3.16
N ARG A 386 -1.55 13.54 -4.36
CA ARG A 386 -2.25 13.37 -5.64
C ARG A 386 -2.30 11.94 -6.14
N HIS A 387 -1.60 11.01 -5.48
CA HIS A 387 -1.60 9.61 -5.89
C HIS A 387 -3.02 9.01 -5.82
N LEU A 388 -3.54 8.54 -6.95
CA LEU A 388 -4.95 8.11 -7.12
C LEU A 388 -6.00 9.15 -6.69
N ASN A 389 -5.60 10.42 -6.60
CA ASN A 389 -6.40 11.55 -6.14
C ASN A 389 -6.08 12.81 -6.99
N PRO A 390 -6.28 12.75 -8.33
CA PRO A 390 -5.88 13.83 -9.24
C PRO A 390 -6.60 15.16 -8.94
N GLU A 391 -7.87 15.08 -8.53
CA GLU A 391 -8.70 16.25 -8.22
C GLU A 391 -8.42 16.85 -6.82
N GLY A 392 -7.66 16.15 -5.97
CA GLY A 392 -7.32 16.62 -4.62
C GLY A 392 -8.51 16.68 -3.66
N ASP A 393 -9.54 15.87 -3.89
CA ASP A 393 -10.75 15.84 -3.05
C ASP A 393 -10.48 15.17 -1.69
N ARG A 394 -9.53 14.24 -1.65
CA ARG A 394 -9.02 13.61 -0.43
C ARG A 394 -7.83 14.41 0.12
N LYS A 395 -7.80 14.56 1.45
CA LYS A 395 -6.68 15.15 2.16
C LYS A 395 -5.73 14.05 2.64
N THR A 396 -4.44 14.31 2.53
CA THR A 396 -3.37 13.51 3.13
C THR A 396 -2.77 14.30 4.28
N ASP A 397 -2.78 13.73 5.47
CA ASP A 397 -2.10 14.29 6.64
C ASP A 397 -0.61 13.89 6.60
N ILE A 398 0.27 14.76 7.10
CA ILE A 398 1.73 14.57 7.04
C ILE A 398 2.32 14.63 8.44
N LEU A 399 3.15 13.64 8.77
CA LEU A 399 4.00 13.62 9.96
C LEU A 399 5.46 13.46 9.54
N LEU A 400 6.26 14.52 9.73
CA LEU A 400 7.71 14.47 9.52
C LEU A 400 8.43 14.20 10.85
N PHE A 401 9.60 13.58 10.79
CA PHE A 401 10.45 13.47 11.98
C PHE A 401 11.93 13.40 11.62
N THR A 402 12.76 13.72 12.61
CA THR A 402 14.23 13.64 12.54
C THR A 402 14.72 12.34 13.16
N THR A 403 15.98 11.96 12.89
CA THR A 403 16.67 10.83 13.55
C THR A 403 17.96 11.33 14.17
N VAL A 404 18.79 10.43 14.70
CA VAL A 404 20.19 10.76 15.03
C VAL A 404 20.91 11.27 13.78
N GLY A 405 21.86 12.19 13.97
CA GLY A 405 22.75 12.66 12.90
C GLY A 405 24.05 11.86 12.90
N ASP A 406 25.17 12.48 12.54
CA ASP A 406 26.49 11.84 12.56
C ASP A 406 27.16 11.98 13.93
N LYS A 407 27.52 10.84 14.55
CA LYS A 407 28.19 10.74 15.85
C LYS A 407 29.47 11.57 15.88
N SER A 408 30.32 11.43 14.86
CA SER A 408 31.64 12.06 14.82
C SER A 408 31.52 13.58 14.79
N VAL A 409 30.54 14.10 14.05
CA VAL A 409 30.30 15.55 13.91
C VAL A 409 29.58 16.12 15.13
N ILE A 410 28.55 15.44 15.63
CA ILE A 410 27.68 15.97 16.69
C ILE A 410 28.34 15.86 18.08
N PHE A 411 29.08 14.77 18.35
CA PHE A 411 29.59 14.48 19.69
C PHE A 411 31.12 14.42 19.78
N GLU A 412 31.83 14.10 18.69
CA GLU A 412 33.29 13.90 18.72
C GLU A 412 34.12 15.06 18.15
N ASN A 413 33.45 16.17 17.80
CA ASN A 413 34.07 17.40 17.25
C ASN A 413 34.78 17.19 15.90
N ALA A 414 34.33 16.24 15.08
CA ALA A 414 34.79 16.15 13.70
C ALA A 414 34.44 17.44 12.94
N PRO A 415 35.25 17.87 11.95
CA PRO A 415 34.98 19.06 11.17
C PRO A 415 33.59 18.99 10.50
N SER A 416 32.79 20.04 10.70
CA SER A 416 31.51 20.18 10.00
C SER A 416 31.72 20.69 8.57
N ALA A 417 30.81 20.32 7.68
CA ALA A 417 30.77 20.81 6.31
C ALA A 417 30.25 22.26 6.24
N THR A 418 30.13 22.82 5.02
CA THR A 418 29.71 24.21 4.83
C THR A 418 28.29 24.47 5.31
N ILE A 419 27.35 23.57 4.99
CA ILE A 419 26.01 23.55 5.56
C ILE A 419 26.04 22.52 6.68
N GLY A 420 25.83 22.99 7.91
CA GLY A 420 25.88 22.17 9.12
C GLY A 420 24.62 21.33 9.32
N TYR A 421 24.73 20.28 10.14
CA TYR A 421 23.60 19.44 10.54
C TYR A 421 22.45 20.25 11.14
N GLU A 422 22.74 21.19 12.04
CA GLU A 422 21.73 22.03 12.70
C GLU A 422 20.88 22.81 11.68
N GLU A 423 21.48 23.25 10.56
CA GLU A 423 20.77 23.96 9.50
C GLU A 423 19.75 23.06 8.79
N TYR A 424 20.08 21.78 8.57
CA TYR A 424 19.14 20.82 8.00
C TYR A 424 18.03 20.45 8.97
N PHE A 425 18.34 20.19 10.25
CA PHE A 425 17.34 19.91 11.28
C PHE A 425 16.35 21.08 11.40
N GLN A 426 16.86 22.31 11.50
CA GLN A 426 16.04 23.52 11.56
C GLN A 426 15.23 23.71 10.27
N ALA A 427 15.80 23.44 9.10
CA ALA A 427 15.10 23.57 7.82
C ALA A 427 13.85 22.68 7.72
N VAL A 428 13.93 21.43 8.18
CA VAL A 428 12.80 20.49 8.18
C VAL A 428 11.75 20.90 9.22
N GLN A 429 12.18 21.37 10.39
CA GLN A 429 11.28 21.91 11.41
C GLN A 429 10.51 23.13 10.88
N ASP A 430 11.21 24.11 10.31
CA ASP A 430 10.61 25.34 9.75
C ASP A 430 9.65 25.03 8.61
N PHE A 431 10.03 24.07 7.75
CA PHE A 431 9.17 23.59 6.68
C PHE A 431 7.87 22.99 7.24
N SER A 432 7.97 22.16 8.27
CA SER A 432 6.81 21.54 8.91
C SER A 432 5.89 22.57 9.55
N VAL A 433 6.46 23.55 10.27
CA VAL A 433 5.72 24.65 10.90
C VAL A 433 4.98 25.48 9.85
N SER A 434 5.68 25.90 8.80
CA SER A 434 5.15 26.80 7.77
C SER A 434 4.00 26.19 6.97
N ASN A 435 3.98 24.87 6.81
CA ASN A 435 2.93 24.15 6.07
C ASN A 435 1.87 23.53 6.99
N GLY A 436 1.99 23.65 8.32
CA GLY A 436 1.06 23.07 9.28
C GLY A 436 1.14 21.55 9.39
N TYR A 437 2.25 20.93 8.98
CA TYR A 437 2.49 19.48 9.10
C TYR A 437 2.95 19.12 10.49
N GLY A 438 2.57 17.92 10.96
CA GLY A 438 3.08 17.38 12.22
C GLY A 438 4.59 17.15 12.14
N PHE A 439 5.28 17.38 13.25
CA PHE A 439 6.73 17.20 13.32
C PHE A 439 7.15 16.63 14.69
N ILE A 440 8.10 15.69 14.70
CA ILE A 440 8.76 15.18 15.91
C ILE A 440 10.28 15.27 15.77
N ASP A 441 10.93 15.88 16.75
CA ASP A 441 12.37 16.09 16.78
C ASP A 441 13.09 15.08 17.70
N PHE A 442 13.38 13.91 17.17
CA PHE A 442 14.13 12.89 17.92
C PHE A 442 15.60 13.27 18.10
N GLU A 443 16.21 13.96 17.13
CA GLU A 443 17.59 14.47 17.25
C GLU A 443 17.73 15.29 18.53
N ARG A 444 16.88 16.32 18.66
CA ARG A 444 16.93 17.23 19.80
C ARG A 444 16.70 16.50 21.11
N TYR A 445 15.76 15.56 21.14
CA TYR A 445 15.54 14.72 22.32
C TYR A 445 16.82 13.99 22.72
N PHE A 446 17.48 13.28 21.80
CA PHE A 446 18.67 12.52 22.11
C PHE A 446 19.84 13.42 22.51
N ARG A 447 20.10 14.50 21.77
CA ARG A 447 21.17 15.46 22.05
C ARG A 447 21.02 16.11 23.43
N GLU A 448 19.81 16.52 23.82
CA GLU A 448 19.57 17.11 25.14
C GLU A 448 19.75 16.09 26.27
N ASN A 449 19.36 14.83 26.07
CA ASN A 449 19.57 13.78 27.07
C ASN A 449 21.05 13.40 27.24
N VAL A 450 21.82 13.38 26.15
CA VAL A 450 23.29 13.20 26.22
C VAL A 450 23.95 14.39 26.93
N SER A 451 23.58 15.62 26.57
CA SER A 451 24.09 16.83 27.22
C SER A 451 23.77 16.89 28.72
N ALA A 452 22.61 16.37 29.11
CA ALA A 452 22.19 16.25 30.50
C ALA A 452 22.80 15.05 31.24
N GLN A 453 23.68 14.27 30.60
CA GLN A 453 24.29 13.04 31.13
C GLN A 453 23.27 11.97 31.56
N LEU A 454 22.09 11.99 30.93
CA LEU A 454 21.04 10.98 31.15
C LEU A 454 21.19 9.79 30.21
N LEU A 455 21.95 9.97 29.11
CA LEU A 455 22.21 8.96 28.11
C LEU A 455 23.67 9.08 27.63
N ASP A 456 24.33 7.95 27.42
CA ASP A 456 25.61 7.92 26.72
C ASP A 456 25.35 7.90 25.21
N TYR A 457 26.04 8.75 24.45
CA TYR A 457 25.85 8.81 22.99
C TYR A 457 26.22 7.48 22.33
N GLU A 458 27.09 6.67 22.93
CA GLU A 458 27.43 5.34 22.41
C GLU A 458 26.22 4.39 22.31
N PHE A 459 25.16 4.60 23.10
CA PHE A 459 23.91 3.81 22.96
C PHE A 459 23.03 4.27 21.79
N LEU A 460 23.29 5.46 21.24
CA LEU A 460 22.51 6.02 20.14
C LEU A 460 22.91 5.48 18.78
N TYR A 461 24.11 4.92 18.67
CA TYR A 461 24.78 4.64 17.41
C TYR A 461 25.20 3.17 17.32
N ASP A 462 25.08 2.61 16.13
CA ASP A 462 25.67 1.29 15.79
C ASP A 462 27.01 1.48 15.05
N ASP A 463 27.02 2.44 14.11
CA ASP A 463 28.23 3.04 13.54
C ASP A 463 28.11 4.57 13.60
N ASP A 464 29.03 5.29 12.96
CA ASP A 464 29.09 6.76 13.06
C ASP A 464 27.83 7.47 12.54
N ILE A 465 26.96 6.81 11.78
CA ILE A 465 25.77 7.44 11.19
C ILE A 465 24.47 6.67 11.48
N HIS A 466 24.49 5.35 11.59
CA HIS A 466 23.28 4.54 11.77
C HIS A 466 22.87 4.42 13.25
N PRO A 467 21.55 4.49 13.55
CA PRO A 467 21.09 4.40 14.93
C PRO A 467 21.29 3.00 15.51
N GLY A 468 21.72 2.98 16.77
CA GLY A 468 21.83 1.77 17.58
C GLY A 468 20.47 1.22 18.03
N PRO A 469 20.46 0.06 18.72
CA PRO A 469 19.24 -0.62 19.13
C PRO A 469 18.31 0.23 20.00
N TYR A 470 18.88 1.01 20.92
CA TYR A 470 18.12 1.88 21.80
C TYR A 470 17.39 2.98 21.03
N ALA A 471 18.09 3.68 20.13
CA ALA A 471 17.50 4.73 19.32
C ALA A 471 16.36 4.18 18.43
N ASN A 472 16.59 3.05 17.76
CA ASN A 472 15.57 2.39 16.93
C ASN A 472 14.32 1.98 17.74
N GLU A 473 14.51 1.39 18.92
CA GLU A 473 13.40 1.01 19.81
C GLU A 473 12.63 2.24 20.29
N PHE A 474 13.33 3.27 20.74
CA PHE A 474 12.71 4.49 21.25
C PHE A 474 11.90 5.20 20.17
N ILE A 475 12.48 5.43 18.98
CA ILE A 475 11.80 6.08 17.85
C ILE A 475 10.54 5.29 17.47
N GLY A 476 10.65 3.98 17.26
CA GLY A 476 9.53 3.14 16.85
C GLY A 476 8.37 3.19 17.86
N LYS A 477 8.70 3.07 19.16
CA LYS A 477 7.71 3.16 20.24
C LYS A 477 7.04 4.53 20.30
N MET A 478 7.82 5.61 20.25
CA MET A 478 7.27 6.96 20.34
C MET A 478 6.42 7.31 19.11
N LEU A 479 6.79 6.85 17.91
CA LEU A 479 5.95 6.99 16.72
C LEU A 479 4.63 6.23 16.88
N ALA A 480 4.66 5.00 17.40
CA ALA A 480 3.45 4.22 17.65
C ALA A 480 2.51 4.91 18.65
N GLU A 481 3.03 5.36 19.80
CA GLU A 481 2.27 6.11 20.80
C GLU A 481 1.74 7.45 20.25
N THR A 482 2.51 8.11 19.38
CA THR A 482 2.09 9.36 18.74
C THR A 482 0.95 9.13 17.76
N ILE A 483 1.06 8.10 16.91
CA ILE A 483 0.02 7.76 15.93
C ILE A 483 -1.26 7.38 16.66
N ASP A 484 -1.14 6.60 17.74
CA ASP A 484 -2.26 6.24 18.61
C ASP A 484 -3.00 7.45 19.19
N LEU A 485 -2.29 8.56 19.48
CA LEU A 485 -2.86 9.79 20.02
C LEU A 485 -3.54 10.68 18.97
N ILE A 486 -2.98 10.76 17.76
CA ILE A 486 -3.55 11.59 16.69
C ILE A 486 -4.73 10.92 16.00
N MET A 487 -4.78 9.59 16.06
CA MET A 487 -5.92 8.78 15.66
C MET A 487 -7.12 8.87 16.61
#